data_AF-A0A1V3QXS8-F1
#
_entry.id   AF-A0A1V3QXS8-F1
#
_cell.length_a   1.000
_cell.length_b   1.000
_cell.length_c   1.000
_cell.angle_alpha   90.00
_cell.angle_beta   90.00
_cell.angle_gamma   90.00
#
_symmetry.space_group_name_H-M   'P 1'
#
loop_
_entity.id
_entity.type
_entity.pdbx_description
1 polymer ?
#
loop_
_entity_poly.entity_id
_entity_poly.type
_entity_poly.pdbx_seq_one_letter_code
_entity_poly.pdbx_strand_id
1 'polypeptide(L)' 'MSREDFHSLPLHQKIKTLYIEGTFVVGIRYYRHKINLYLLEDEYVEVFYNHKLDKIDKIDFLQRDHSRMKFYLDQIKIA' A
#
# COMPACT_ATOMS: atom_id res chain seq x y z
N MET A 1 -11.31 1.69 11.67
CA MET A 1 -11.73 2.90 10.90
C MET A 1 -12.46 2.43 9.65
N SER A 2 -13.53 3.08 9.15
CA SER A 2 -14.15 2.58 7.92
C SER A 2 -13.26 2.87 6.69
N ARG A 3 -13.36 2.06 5.62
CA ARG A 3 -12.65 2.28 4.36
C ARG A 3 -12.92 3.66 3.76
N GLU A 4 -14.16 4.12 3.86
CA GLU A 4 -14.63 5.41 3.34
C GLU A 4 -14.01 6.57 4.13
N ASP A 5 -13.96 6.44 5.47
CA ASP A 5 -13.30 7.42 6.33
C ASP A 5 -11.82 7.53 5.96
N PHE A 6 -11.12 6.40 5.83
CA PHE A 6 -9.72 6.39 5.41
C PHE A 6 -9.54 7.04 4.03
N HIS A 7 -10.44 6.77 3.08
CA HIS A 7 -10.32 7.32 1.73
C HIS A 7 -10.46 8.85 1.70
N SER A 8 -11.28 9.40 2.59
CA SER A 8 -11.50 10.84 2.77
C SER A 8 -10.30 11.58 3.39
N LEU A 9 -9.39 10.86 4.05
CA LEU A 9 -8.25 11.47 4.73
C LEU A 9 -7.28 12.14 3.74
N PRO A 10 -6.71 13.30 4.11
CA PRO A 10 -5.57 13.88 3.42
C PRO A 10 -4.38 12.90 3.37
N LEU A 11 -3.55 13.01 2.33
CA LEU A 11 -2.39 12.14 2.13
C LEU A 11 -1.49 12.05 3.37
N HIS A 12 -1.19 13.19 4.01
CA HIS A 12 -0.35 13.23 5.21
C HIS A 12 -0.96 12.46 6.39
N GLN A 13 -2.30 12.48 6.54
CA GLN A 13 -2.98 11.71 7.58
C GLN A 13 -2.99 10.24 7.26
N LYS A 14 -3.22 9.85 6.00
CA LYS A 14 -3.10 8.45 5.57
C LYS A 14 -1.71 7.88 5.87
N ILE A 15 -0.65 8.64 5.57
CA ILE A 15 0.72 8.24 5.87
C ILE A 15 0.91 8.07 7.38
N LYS A 16 0.44 9.05 8.17
CA LYS A 16 0.54 8.98 9.64
C LYS A 16 -0.20 7.77 10.21
N THR A 17 -1.43 7.51 9.75
CA THR A 17 -2.22 6.33 10.14
C THR A 17 -1.48 5.04 9.79
N LEU A 18 -0.99 4.90 8.55
CA LEU A 18 -0.21 3.73 8.16
C LEU A 18 1.09 3.57 8.95
N TYR A 19 1.73 4.67 9.35
CA TYR A 19 2.94 4.65 10.17
C TYR A 19 2.68 4.21 11.61
N ILE A 20 1.55 4.62 12.20
CA ILE A 20 1.21 4.34 13.59
C ILE A 20 0.52 2.97 13.73
N GLU A 21 -0.39 2.65 12.83
CA GLU A 21 -1.32 1.53 12.94
C GLU A 21 -1.09 0.44 11.88
N GLY A 22 -0.43 0.79 10.77
CA GLY A 22 -0.19 -0.15 9.67
C GLY A 22 1.01 -1.05 9.94
N THR A 23 0.85 -2.34 9.62
CA THR A 23 1.95 -3.31 9.61
C THR A 23 2.52 -3.42 8.20
N PHE A 24 3.80 -3.13 8.01
CA PHE A 24 4.45 -3.35 6.72
C PHE A 24 4.53 -4.84 6.40
N VAL A 25 4.05 -5.24 5.23
CA VAL A 25 4.04 -6.64 4.79
C VAL A 25 5.18 -6.89 3.81
N VAL A 26 5.18 -6.17 2.69
CA VAL A 26 6.16 -6.37 1.61
C VAL A 26 6.28 -5.13 0.73
N GLY A 27 7.46 -4.94 0.14
CA GLY A 27 7.68 -3.92 -0.87
C GLY A 27 8.00 -4.56 -2.20
N ILE A 28 7.27 -4.20 -3.26
CA ILE A 28 7.53 -4.67 -4.62
C ILE A 28 7.95 -3.51 -5.52
N ARG A 29 8.70 -3.80 -6.57
CA ARG A 29 8.91 -2.84 -7.67
C ARG A 29 7.93 -3.19 -8.77
N TYR A 30 7.10 -2.24 -9.16
CA TYR A 30 6.12 -2.42 -10.23
C TYR A 30 6.15 -1.21 -11.16
N TYR A 31 6.53 -1.43 -12.41
CA TYR A 31 6.81 -0.39 -13.40
C TYR A 31 7.70 0.74 -12.86
N ARG A 32 7.15 1.96 -12.73
CA ARG A 32 7.86 3.18 -12.31
C ARG A 32 7.75 3.44 -10.81
N HIS A 33 7.14 2.53 -10.06
CA HIS A 33 6.82 2.73 -8.66
C HIS A 33 7.46 1.64 -7.80
N LYS A 34 7.90 2.04 -6.61
CA LYS A 34 8.05 1.12 -5.49
C LYS A 34 6.70 1.11 -4.78
N ILE A 35 6.07 -0.05 -4.69
CA ILE A 35 4.79 -0.20 -3.99
C ILE A 35 5.08 -0.88 -2.66
N ASN A 36 4.73 -0.21 -1.57
CA ASN A 36 4.78 -0.79 -0.24
C ASN A 36 3.37 -1.25 0.14
N LEU A 37 3.24 -2.52 0.50
CA LEU A 37 2.01 -3.12 0.99
C LEU A 37 2.01 -3.09 2.51
N TYR A 38 0.94 -2.55 3.08
CA TYR A 38 0.67 -2.52 4.51
C TYR A 38 -0.61 -3.30 4.80
N LEU A 39 -0.67 -3.92 5.96
CA LEU A 39 -1.89 -4.44 6.56
C LEU A 39 -2.35 -3.43 7.61
N LEU A 40 -3.54 -2.85 7.40
CA LEU A 40 -4.18 -1.93 8.33
C LEU A 40 -5.48 -2.56 8.79
N GLU A 41 -5.57 -2.88 10.08
CA GLU A 41 -6.63 -3.75 10.61
C GLU A 41 -6.64 -5.08 9.82
N ASP A 42 -7.70 -5.38 9.08
CA ASP A 42 -7.83 -6.59 8.24
C ASP A 42 -7.79 -6.29 6.73
N GLU A 43 -7.33 -5.09 6.36
CA GLU A 43 -7.35 -4.61 4.98
C GLU A 43 -5.95 -4.28 4.47
N TYR A 44 -5.66 -4.69 3.24
CA TYR A 44 -4.38 -4.41 2.59
C TYR A 44 -4.40 -3.03 1.92
N VAL A 45 -3.37 -2.22 2.19
CA VAL A 45 -3.19 -0.87 1.67
C VAL A 45 -1.87 -0.76 0.91
N GLU A 46 -1.94 -0.27 -0.32
CA GLU A 46 -0.82 -0.05 -1.22
C GLU A 46 -0.40 1.42 -1.22
N VAL A 47 0.87 1.66 -0.96
CA VAL A 47 1.50 2.99 -1.03
C VAL A 47 2.42 3.04 -2.27
N PHE A 48 2.06 3.87 -3.24
CA PHE A 48 2.76 4.01 -4.52
C PHE A 48 3.79 5.12 -4.45
N TYR A 49 5.05 4.75 -4.24
CA TYR A 49 6.16 5.69 -4.23
C TYR A 49 6.78 5.83 -5.62
N ASN A 50 6.78 7.05 -6.14
CA ASN A 50 7.39 7.42 -7.40
C ASN A 50 8.81 7.93 -7.17
N HIS A 51 9.79 7.05 -7.42
CA HIS A 51 11.21 7.35 -7.23
C HIS A 51 11.76 8.43 -8.17
N LYS A 52 11.07 8.74 -9.28
CA LYS A 52 11.51 9.78 -10.21
C LYS A 52 11.12 11.18 -9.75
N LEU A 53 10.00 11.30 -9.04
CA LEU A 53 9.45 12.55 -8.54
C LEU A 53 9.63 12.72 -7.03
N ASP A 54 10.28 11.75 -6.38
CA ASP A 54 10.52 11.72 -4.93
C ASP A 54 9.23 11.96 -4.12
N LYS A 55 8.13 11.31 -4.52
CA LYS A 55 6.82 11.53 -3.90
C LYS A 55 5.95 10.29 -3.88
N ILE A 56 4.98 10.28 -2.97
CA ILE A 56 3.89 9.30 -2.97
C ILE A 56 2.83 9.78 -3.97
N ASP A 57 2.60 9.00 -5.01
CA ASP A 57 1.58 9.32 -6.03
C ASP A 57 0.17 8.93 -5.54
N LYS A 58 0.06 7.82 -4.80
CA LYS A 58 -1.23 7.27 -4.35
C LYS A 58 -1.08 6.42 -3.10
N ILE A 59 -2.13 6.40 -2.28
CA ILE A 59 -2.36 5.42 -1.21
C ILE A 59 -3.77 4.90 -1.39
N ASP A 60 -3.93 3.59 -1.57
CA ASP A 60 -5.23 2.98 -1.84
C ASP A 60 -5.30 1.54 -1.34
N PHE A 61 -6.51 1.03 -1.15
CA PHE A 61 -6.72 -0.36 -0.77
C PHE A 61 -6.39 -1.29 -1.95
N LEU A 62 -5.86 -2.47 -1.61
CA LEU A 62 -5.61 -3.52 -2.58
C LEU A 62 -6.94 -3.98 -3.17
N GLN A 63 -7.11 -3.74 -4.47
CA GLN A 63 -8.27 -4.23 -5.20
C GLN A 63 -8.12 -5.75 -5.39
N ARG A 64 -9.15 -6.50 -4.97
CA ARG A 64 -9.14 -7.98 -4.98
C ARG A 64 -9.06 -8.57 -6.39
N ASP A 65 -9.44 -7.80 -7.40
CA ASP A 65 -9.57 -8.25 -8.79
C ASP A 65 -8.29 -8.02 -9.61
N HIS A 66 -7.24 -7.50 -8.97
CA HIS A 66 -6.04 -7.05 -9.67
C HIS A 66 -4.96 -8.14 -9.78
N SER A 67 -4.37 -8.24 -10.97
CA SER A 67 -3.17 -9.06 -11.26
C SER A 67 -1.98 -8.83 -10.32
N ARG A 68 -1.99 -7.73 -9.55
CA ARG A 68 -0.99 -7.37 -8.55
C ARG A 68 -0.90 -8.35 -7.37
N MET A 69 -2.00 -9.02 -7.03
CA MET A 69 -1.98 -10.06 -5.98
C MET A 69 -0.95 -11.15 -6.26
N LYS A 70 -0.83 -11.57 -7.52
CA LYS A 70 0.16 -12.56 -7.95
C LYS A 70 1.60 -12.09 -7.70
N PHE A 71 1.89 -10.81 -7.96
CA PHE A 71 3.22 -10.25 -7.72
C PHE A 71 3.56 -10.18 -6.22
N TYR A 72 2.59 -9.91 -5.36
CA TYR A 72 2.80 -9.98 -3.91
C TYR A 72 3.06 -11.41 -3.45
N LEU A 73 2.26 -12.38 -3.92
CA LEU A 73 2.44 -13.80 -3.59
C LEU A 73 3.79 -14.34 -4.05
N ASP A 74 4.26 -13.95 -5.24
CA ASP A 74 5.57 -14.35 -5.77
C ASP A 74 6.74 -13.81 -4.91
N GLN A 75 6.53 -12.71 -4.17
CA GLN A 75 7.53 -12.11 -3.29
C GLN A 75 7.45 -12.62 -1.85
N ILE A 76 6.26 -13.05 -1.38
CA ILE A 76 6.06 -13.71 -0.08
C ILE A 76 6.49 -15.18 -0.19
N LYS A 77 7.67 -15.48 -0.73
CA LYS A 77 8.21 -16.85 -0.67
C LYS A 77 8.33 -17.25 0.80
N ILE A 78 7.34 -18.01 1.28
CA ILE A 78 7.45 -18.80 2.50
C ILE A 78 8.49 -19.86 2.16
N ALA A 79 9.72 -19.60 2.57
CA ALA A 79 10.81 -20.56 2.55
C ALA A 79 10.68 -21.51 3.74
#